data_AF-A0A969EWW9-F1
#
_entry.id   AF-A0A969EWW9-F1
#
_cell.length_a   1.000
_cell.length_b   1.000
_cell.length_c   1.000
_cell.angle_alpha   90.00
_cell.angle_beta   90.00
_cell.angle_gamma   90.00
#
_symmetry.space_group_name_H-M   'P 1'
#
loop_
_entity.id
_entity.type
_entity.pdbx_description
1 polymer ?
#
loop_
_entity_poly.entity_id
_entity_poly.type
_entity_poly.pdbx_seq_one_letter_code
_entity_poly.pdbx_strand_id
1 'polypeptide(L)'
;MTIHQYVDLSYQRTQLLTTYRQLSRKQQQVLQLTAVLYEPISKAQLLSCWNRLHPIDSTYPKFTNSTFNPVFAALTAPGLIVAAPAHSYRCHPLLVEILTREAIDAETFEAMATAIAAQLPLTYLGPSKKIFFQGVEQFMRVARLGNLSASVRSVAWVARDAIDLFLHSVC
;
A
#
# COMPACT_ATOMS: atom_id res chain seq x y z
N MET A 1 -4.98 1.94 27.54
CA MET A 1 -5.67 2.66 26.46
C MET A 1 -7.03 3.09 26.99
N THR A 2 -7.29 4.39 27.12
CA THR A 2 -8.45 4.97 27.83
C THR A 2 -9.59 5.33 26.86
N ILE A 3 -10.84 5.38 27.32
CA ILE A 3 -12.04 5.65 26.50
C ILE A 3 -11.90 6.96 25.68
N HIS A 4 -11.31 8.02 26.25
CA HIS A 4 -11.08 9.29 25.56
C HIS A 4 -10.19 9.16 24.31
N GLN A 5 -9.16 8.30 24.35
CA GLN A 5 -8.26 8.08 23.20
C GLN A 5 -8.98 7.33 22.06
N TYR A 6 -9.96 6.47 22.37
CA TYR A 6 -10.74 5.74 21.35
C TYR A 6 -11.70 6.66 20.59
N VAL A 7 -12.36 7.58 21.31
CA VAL A 7 -13.27 8.57 20.70
C VAL A 7 -12.51 9.49 19.74
N ASP A 8 -11.31 9.92 20.13
CA ASP A 8 -10.44 10.77 19.32
C ASP A 8 -10.00 10.08 18.01
N LEU A 9 -9.53 8.83 18.07
CA LEU A 9 -9.15 8.07 16.88
C LEU A 9 -10.33 7.81 15.93
N SER A 10 -11.53 7.61 16.48
CA SER A 10 -12.75 7.40 15.70
C SER A 10 -13.18 8.68 14.98
N TYR A 11 -13.06 9.83 15.64
CA TYR A 11 -13.30 11.14 15.04
C TYR A 11 -12.28 11.43 13.93
N GLN A 12 -10.98 11.26 14.20
CA GLN A 12 -9.92 11.46 13.21
C GLN A 12 -10.11 10.56 11.98
N ARG A 13 -10.44 9.27 12.18
CA ARG A 13 -10.74 8.35 11.08
C ARG A 13 -11.92 8.85 10.24
N THR A 14 -12.98 9.35 10.88
CA THR A 14 -14.17 9.87 10.19
C THR A 14 -13.84 11.10 9.36
N GLN A 15 -13.01 12.01 9.87
CA GLN A 15 -12.54 13.19 9.13
C GLN A 15 -11.73 12.77 7.90
N LEU A 16 -10.75 11.88 8.08
CA LEU A 16 -9.92 11.36 7.00
C LEU A 16 -10.75 10.68 5.90
N LEU A 17 -11.74 9.86 6.27
CA LEU A 17 -12.65 9.22 5.31
C LEU A 17 -13.53 10.23 4.58
N THR A 18 -13.98 11.28 5.27
CA THR A 18 -14.78 12.34 4.65
C THR A 18 -13.96 13.06 3.59
N THR A 19 -12.71 13.42 3.89
CA THR A 19 -11.80 14.02 2.91
C THR A 19 -11.52 13.06 1.75
N TYR A 20 -11.26 11.79 2.03
CA TYR A 20 -11.03 10.77 1.01
C TYR A 20 -12.22 10.66 0.02
N ARG A 21 -13.46 10.68 0.52
CA ARG A 21 -14.66 10.59 -0.31
C ARG A 21 -14.86 11.81 -1.23
N GLN A 22 -14.27 12.95 -0.91
CA GLN A 22 -14.30 14.16 -1.73
C GLN A 22 -13.22 14.18 -2.81
N LEU A 23 -12.26 13.27 -2.77
CA LEU A 23 -11.23 13.15 -3.79
C LEU A 23 -11.80 12.69 -5.14
N SER A 24 -11.17 13.13 -6.22
CA SER A 24 -11.41 12.54 -7.54
C SER A 24 -11.06 11.05 -7.56
N ARG A 25 -11.69 10.27 -8.45
CA ARG A 25 -11.40 8.83 -8.58
C ARG A 25 -9.92 8.53 -8.77
N LYS A 26 -9.23 9.37 -9.53
CA LYS A 26 -7.78 9.28 -9.78
C LYS A 26 -6.96 9.46 -8.49
N GLN A 27 -7.31 10.45 -7.66
CA GLN A 27 -6.68 10.65 -6.36
C GLN A 27 -6.98 9.49 -5.39
N GLN A 28 -8.23 8.99 -5.37
CA GLN A 28 -8.62 7.84 -4.56
C GLN A 28 -7.79 6.61 -4.91
N GLN A 29 -7.62 6.30 -6.20
CA GLN A 29 -6.80 5.17 -6.64
C GLN A 29 -5.32 5.30 -6.26
N VAL A 30 -4.74 6.51 -6.32
CA VAL A 30 -3.37 6.73 -5.81
C VAL A 30 -3.29 6.44 -4.32
N LEU A 31 -4.28 6.88 -3.53
CA LEU A 31 -4.30 6.61 -2.10
C LEU A 31 -4.51 5.12 -1.81
N GLN A 32 -5.44 4.46 -2.51
CA GLN A 32 -5.67 3.01 -2.41
C GLN A 32 -4.39 2.22 -2.74
N LEU A 33 -3.64 2.63 -3.76
CA LEU A 33 -2.34 2.02 -4.10
C LEU A 33 -1.36 2.09 -2.92
N THR A 34 -1.30 3.22 -2.20
CA THR A 34 -0.46 3.34 -0.99
C THR A 34 -0.99 2.50 0.19
N ALA A 35 -2.30 2.28 0.28
CA ALA A 35 -2.90 1.43 1.31
C ALA A 35 -2.63 -0.06 1.06
N VAL A 36 -2.80 -0.52 -0.18
CA VAL A 36 -2.50 -1.88 -0.63
C VAL A 36 -1.01 -2.19 -0.46
N LEU A 37 -0.15 -1.19 -0.73
CA LEU A 37 1.29 -1.32 -0.55
C LEU A 37 1.69 -1.55 0.91
N TYR A 38 1.01 -0.90 1.86
CA TYR A 38 1.28 -0.92 3.31
C TYR A 38 2.64 -0.30 3.73
N GLU A 39 3.73 -0.69 3.08
CA GLU A 39 5.09 -0.24 3.34
C GLU A 39 5.34 1.22 2.89
N PRO A 40 6.20 1.98 3.60
CA PRO A 40 6.63 3.29 3.13
C PRO A 40 7.28 3.26 1.74
N ILE A 41 6.95 4.25 0.91
CA ILE A 41 7.38 4.32 -0.49
C ILE A 41 7.90 5.69 -0.87
N SER A 42 8.91 5.73 -1.73
CA SER A 42 9.32 7.00 -2.35
C SER A 42 8.27 7.46 -3.37
N LYS A 43 8.15 8.78 -3.54
CA LYS A 43 7.26 9.36 -4.55
C LYS A 43 7.54 8.85 -5.97
N ALA A 44 8.82 8.60 -6.29
CA ALA A 44 9.23 8.06 -7.59
C ALA A 44 8.78 6.60 -7.79
N GLN A 45 8.90 5.75 -6.76
CA GLN A 45 8.40 4.38 -6.84
C GLN A 45 6.87 4.34 -6.91
N LEU A 46 6.17 5.24 -6.20
CA LEU A 46 4.71 5.32 -6.27
C LEU A 46 4.23 5.72 -7.68
N LEU A 47 4.91 6.68 -8.31
CA LEU A 47 4.72 7.05 -9.71
C LEU A 47 4.91 5.83 -10.64
N SER A 48 5.98 5.06 -10.43
CA SER A 48 6.27 3.84 -11.21
C SER A 48 5.23 2.74 -11.02
N CYS A 49 4.66 2.60 -9.82
CA CYS A 49 3.56 1.67 -9.55
C CYS A 49 2.29 2.11 -10.29
N TRP A 50 1.94 3.39 -10.25
CA TRP A 50 0.81 3.93 -11.01
C TRP A 50 0.95 3.70 -12.51
N ASN A 51 2.10 4.05 -13.09
CA ASN A 51 2.35 3.91 -14.52
C ASN A 51 2.38 2.46 -15.01
N ARG A 52 2.53 1.50 -14.09
CA ARG A 52 2.40 0.08 -14.38
C ARG A 52 0.97 -0.40 -14.26
N LEU A 53 0.22 0.08 -13.27
CA LEU A 53 -1.21 -0.18 -13.12
C LEU A 53 -2.01 0.32 -14.34
N HIS A 54 -1.60 1.47 -14.89
CA HIS A 54 -2.26 2.13 -16.01
C HIS A 54 -1.36 2.18 -17.24
N PRO A 55 -1.45 1.20 -18.16
CA PRO A 55 -0.75 1.26 -19.44
C PRO A 55 -1.26 2.43 -20.31
N ILE A 56 -0.53 2.73 -21.38
CA ILE A 56 -0.73 3.93 -22.21
C ILE A 56 -2.17 4.03 -22.75
N ASP A 57 -2.78 2.89 -23.07
CA ASP A 57 -4.13 2.81 -23.64
C ASP A 57 -5.24 2.71 -22.60
N SER A 58 -4.93 2.93 -21.32
CA SER A 58 -5.94 2.89 -20.26
C SER A 58 -6.68 4.22 -20.11
N THR A 59 -7.87 4.18 -19.49
CA THR A 59 -8.70 5.36 -19.16
C THR A 59 -7.93 6.44 -18.40
N TYR A 60 -6.85 6.08 -17.71
CA TYR A 60 -5.99 7.01 -16.99
C TYR A 60 -4.63 7.13 -17.67
N PRO A 61 -4.25 8.31 -18.18
CA PRO A 61 -2.93 8.48 -18.76
C PRO A 61 -1.85 8.29 -17.70
N LYS A 62 -0.68 7.83 -18.15
CA LYS A 62 0.52 7.77 -17.32
C LYS A 62 0.81 9.13 -16.70
N PHE A 63 1.24 9.10 -15.45
CA PHE A 63 1.76 10.27 -14.80
C PHE A 63 3.19 10.56 -15.26
N THR A 64 3.43 11.84 -15.48
CA THR A 64 4.74 12.48 -15.42
C THR A 64 4.93 13.10 -14.03
N ASN A 65 6.15 13.52 -13.68
CA ASN A 65 6.37 14.27 -12.43
C ASN A 65 5.48 15.53 -12.36
N SER A 66 5.34 16.28 -13.46
CA SER A 66 4.53 17.51 -13.48
C SER A 66 3.04 17.24 -13.21
N THR A 67 2.51 16.12 -13.68
CA THR A 67 1.10 15.75 -13.49
C THR A 67 0.85 14.99 -12.20
N PHE A 68 1.87 14.34 -11.63
CA PHE A 68 1.76 13.63 -10.35
C PHE A 68 1.89 14.56 -9.15
N ASN A 69 2.73 15.59 -9.21
CA ASN A 69 2.97 16.50 -8.09
C ASN A 69 1.69 17.11 -7.50
N PRO A 70 0.75 17.63 -8.32
CA PRO A 70 -0.49 18.21 -7.79
C PRO A 70 -1.37 17.15 -7.11
N VAL A 71 -1.44 15.94 -7.68
CA VAL A 71 -2.18 14.82 -7.11
C VAL A 71 -1.58 14.42 -5.76
N PHE A 72 -0.25 14.27 -5.71
CA PHE A 72 0.46 13.93 -4.49
C PHE A 72 0.27 14.98 -3.40
N ALA A 73 0.41 16.27 -3.74
CA ALA A 73 0.20 17.38 -2.82
C ALA A 73 -1.23 17.39 -2.25
N ALA A 74 -2.23 17.10 -3.08
CA ALA A 74 -3.64 17.01 -2.65
C ALA A 74 -3.90 15.84 -1.67
N LEU A 75 -3.04 14.82 -1.64
CA LEU A 75 -3.14 13.70 -0.71
C LEU A 75 -2.33 13.95 0.57
N THR A 76 -1.21 14.65 0.48
CA THR A 76 -0.36 14.95 1.64
C THR A 76 -0.86 16.14 2.46
N ALA A 77 -1.38 17.18 1.81
CA ALA A 77 -1.87 18.39 2.49
C ALA A 77 -2.96 18.10 3.55
N PRO A 78 -3.96 17.24 3.30
CA PRO A 78 -4.94 16.84 4.32
C PRO A 78 -4.47 15.68 5.22
N GLY A 79 -3.22 15.22 5.10
CA GLY A 79 -2.69 14.12 5.92
C GLY A 79 -3.20 12.72 5.57
N LEU A 80 -3.76 12.52 4.37
CA LEU A 80 -4.15 11.17 3.89
C LEU A 80 -2.92 10.31 3.58
N ILE A 81 -1.87 10.96 3.07
CA ILE A 81 -0.51 10.41 2.99
C ILE A 81 0.36 11.15 4.00
N VAL A 82 1.10 10.41 4.81
CA VAL A 82 1.98 10.95 5.85
C VAL A 82 3.44 10.63 5.53
N ALA A 83 4.34 11.53 5.96
CA ALA A 83 5.77 11.29 5.86
C ALA A 83 6.19 10.09 6.73
N ALA A 84 7.19 9.37 6.25
CA ALA A 84 7.80 8.22 6.90
C ALA A 84 9.35 8.36 6.82
N PRO A 85 10.12 7.51 7.52
CA PRO A 85 11.59 7.60 7.52
C PRO A 85 12.21 7.57 6.12
N ALA A 86 13.45 8.04 5.99
CA ALA A 86 14.19 8.01 4.72
C ALA A 86 13.48 8.70 3.54
N HIS A 87 12.80 9.84 3.79
CA HIS A 87 12.07 10.62 2.78
C HIS A 87 11.01 9.82 2.02
N SER A 88 10.44 8.82 2.69
CA SER A 88 9.35 8.01 2.17
C SER A 88 8.00 8.49 2.69
N TYR A 89 6.95 7.91 2.14
CA TYR A 89 5.57 8.26 2.43
C TYR A 89 4.73 7.01 2.58
N ARG A 90 3.68 7.07 3.38
CA ARG A 90 2.72 5.97 3.53
C ARG A 90 1.30 6.49 3.65
N CYS A 91 0.34 5.61 3.35
CA CYS A 91 -1.06 5.86 3.66
C CYS A 91 -1.21 6.10 5.18
N HIS A 92 -2.11 7.01 5.57
CA HIS A 92 -2.42 7.20 6.98
C HIS A 92 -2.91 5.88 7.61
N PRO A 93 -2.31 5.40 8.73
CA PRO A 93 -2.61 4.07 9.28
C PRO A 93 -4.11 3.81 9.56
N LEU A 94 -4.86 4.84 9.94
CA LEU A 94 -6.31 4.75 10.18
C LEU A 94 -7.14 4.46 8.92
N LEU A 95 -6.57 4.61 7.73
CA LEU A 95 -7.24 4.38 6.44
C LEU A 95 -6.84 3.07 5.77
N VAL A 96 -5.65 2.54 6.06
CA VAL A 96 -5.03 1.42 5.34
C VAL A 96 -6.00 0.25 5.15
N GLU A 97 -6.62 -0.22 6.23
CA GLU A 97 -7.50 -1.39 6.17
C GLU A 97 -8.78 -1.12 5.39
N ILE A 98 -9.38 0.06 5.57
CA ILE A 98 -10.62 0.45 4.90
C ILE A 98 -10.39 0.55 3.39
N LEU A 99 -9.33 1.25 3.00
CA LEU A 99 -9.02 1.45 1.59
C LEU A 99 -8.53 0.16 0.90
N THR A 100 -7.89 -0.75 1.66
CA THR A 100 -7.57 -2.08 1.14
C THR A 100 -8.84 -2.88 0.85
N ARG A 101 -9.83 -2.88 1.77
CA ARG A 101 -11.11 -3.56 1.59
C ARG A 101 -11.90 -2.97 0.43
N GLU A 102 -11.96 -1.64 0.32
CA GLU A 102 -12.59 -0.99 -0.83
C GLU A 102 -11.93 -1.39 -2.16
N ALA A 103 -10.61 -1.59 -2.19
CA ALA A 103 -9.92 -2.05 -3.40
C ALA A 103 -10.28 -3.51 -3.76
N ILE A 104 -10.50 -4.36 -2.75
CA ILE A 104 -10.96 -5.75 -2.91
C ILE A 104 -12.40 -5.75 -3.42
N ASP A 105 -13.29 -5.01 -2.76
CA ASP A 105 -14.71 -4.92 -3.11
C ASP A 105 -14.92 -4.32 -4.52
N ALA A 106 -14.02 -3.43 -4.94
CA ALA A 106 -14.00 -2.86 -6.28
C ALA A 106 -13.23 -3.71 -7.32
N GLU A 107 -12.76 -4.91 -6.96
CA GLU A 107 -12.00 -5.83 -7.82
C GLU A 107 -10.71 -5.22 -8.43
N THR A 108 -10.16 -4.19 -7.78
CA THR A 108 -8.93 -3.51 -8.24
C THR A 108 -7.68 -3.94 -7.48
N PHE A 109 -7.85 -4.65 -6.36
CA PHE A 109 -6.76 -5.09 -5.49
C PHE A 109 -5.69 -5.90 -6.25
N GLU A 110 -6.11 -6.88 -7.05
CA GLU A 110 -5.22 -7.78 -7.79
C GLU A 110 -4.30 -7.04 -8.78
N ALA A 111 -4.87 -6.07 -9.51
CA ALA A 111 -4.13 -5.25 -10.45
C ALA A 111 -3.11 -4.35 -9.71
N MET A 112 -3.51 -3.76 -8.58
CA MET A 112 -2.63 -2.97 -7.73
C MET A 112 -1.50 -3.81 -7.14
N ALA A 113 -1.82 -4.99 -6.59
CA ALA A 113 -0.86 -5.94 -6.03
C ALA A 113 0.19 -6.37 -7.06
N THR A 114 -0.25 -6.69 -8.28
CA THR A 114 0.62 -7.05 -9.39
C THR A 114 1.55 -5.90 -9.78
N ALA A 115 1.01 -4.68 -9.89
CA ALA A 115 1.81 -3.50 -10.22
C ALA A 115 2.88 -3.21 -9.14
N ILE A 116 2.51 -3.35 -7.86
CA ILE A 116 3.42 -3.20 -6.72
C ILE A 116 4.52 -4.26 -6.75
N ALA A 117 4.16 -5.55 -6.85
CA ALA A 117 5.11 -6.65 -6.82
C ALA A 117 6.15 -6.57 -7.94
N ALA A 118 5.77 -6.07 -9.11
CA ALA A 118 6.67 -5.87 -10.23
C ALA A 118 7.62 -4.67 -10.07
N GLN A 119 7.26 -3.65 -9.28
CA GLN A 119 8.11 -2.47 -9.05
C GLN A 119 8.94 -2.58 -7.78
N LEU A 120 8.51 -3.38 -6.82
CA LEU A 120 9.14 -3.56 -5.52
C LEU A 120 9.45 -5.05 -5.29
N PRO A 121 10.32 -5.65 -6.11
CA PRO A 121 10.64 -7.07 -6.01
C PRO A 121 11.27 -7.40 -4.66
N LEU A 122 11.09 -8.65 -4.24
CA LEU A 122 11.75 -9.18 -3.04
C LEU A 122 13.22 -9.46 -3.31
N THR A 123 14.04 -9.17 -2.30
CA THR A 123 15.46 -9.54 -2.31
C THR A 123 15.60 -10.99 -1.84
N TYR A 124 16.30 -11.79 -2.62
CA TYR A 124 16.63 -13.18 -2.29
C TYR A 124 18.11 -13.28 -1.90
N LEU A 125 18.40 -14.00 -0.83
CA LEU A 125 19.76 -14.27 -0.35
C LEU A 125 20.26 -15.60 -0.88
N GLY A 126 21.38 -15.53 -1.60
CA GLY A 126 22.19 -16.68 -1.98
C GLY A 126 21.48 -17.71 -2.88
N PRO A 127 22.14 -18.84 -3.13
CA PRO A 127 21.62 -19.90 -4.00
C PRO A 127 20.40 -20.62 -3.39
N SER A 128 20.19 -20.51 -2.07
CA SER A 128 19.06 -21.10 -1.35
C SER A 128 17.75 -20.33 -1.50
N LYS A 129 17.75 -19.18 -2.21
CA LYS A 129 16.55 -18.34 -2.46
C LYS A 129 15.77 -18.01 -1.18
N LYS A 130 16.44 -17.87 -0.04
CA LYS A 130 15.79 -17.39 1.19
C LYS A 130 15.41 -15.92 0.99
N ILE A 131 14.19 -15.55 1.37
CA ILE A 131 13.73 -14.17 1.26
C ILE A 131 14.31 -13.37 2.41
N PHE A 132 14.85 -12.21 2.08
CA PHE A 132 15.33 -11.26 3.05
C PHE A 132 14.41 -10.06 3.10
N PHE A 133 13.84 -9.83 4.28
CA PHE A 133 13.05 -8.65 4.57
C PHE A 133 13.93 -7.56 5.16
N GLN A 134 13.89 -6.38 4.58
CA GLN A 134 14.56 -5.18 5.05
C GLN A 134 13.93 -4.61 6.33
N GLY A 135 12.71 -5.06 6.67
CA GLY A 135 12.02 -4.69 7.91
C GLY A 135 10.59 -5.24 7.98
N VAL A 136 9.93 -4.98 9.12
CA VAL A 136 8.54 -5.43 9.40
C VAL A 136 7.55 -4.91 8.35
N GLU A 137 7.73 -3.69 7.86
CA GLU A 137 6.83 -3.11 6.85
C GLU A 137 6.87 -3.88 5.52
N GLN A 138 8.06 -4.30 5.07
CA GLN A 138 8.21 -5.12 3.86
C GLN A 138 7.63 -6.52 4.07
N PHE A 139 7.83 -7.11 5.25
CA PHE A 139 7.19 -8.36 5.64
C PHE A 139 5.66 -8.25 5.58
N MET A 140 5.10 -7.21 6.17
CA MET A 140 3.65 -6.98 6.21
C MET A 140 3.06 -6.74 4.82
N ARG A 141 3.76 -6.00 3.95
CA ARG A 141 3.39 -5.89 2.53
C ARG A 141 3.28 -7.27 1.89
N VAL A 142 4.30 -8.11 2.04
CA VAL A 142 4.33 -9.47 1.47
C VAL A 142 3.21 -10.33 2.03
N ALA A 143 3.01 -10.33 3.35
CA ALA A 143 1.92 -11.06 3.98
C ALA A 143 0.54 -10.60 3.48
N ARG A 144 0.30 -9.28 3.39
CA ARG A 144 -0.97 -8.72 2.88
C ARG A 144 -1.19 -9.07 1.42
N LEU A 145 -0.20 -8.85 0.56
CA LEU A 145 -0.32 -9.18 -0.86
C LEU A 145 -0.55 -10.69 -1.05
N GLY A 146 0.17 -11.56 -0.34
CA GLY A 146 0.01 -13.01 -0.45
C GLY A 146 -1.31 -13.56 0.10
N ASN A 147 -1.84 -12.97 1.16
CA ASN A 147 -3.12 -13.42 1.75
C ASN A 147 -4.34 -12.91 0.98
N LEU A 148 -4.24 -11.74 0.36
CA LEU A 148 -5.38 -11.06 -0.27
C LEU A 148 -5.37 -11.16 -1.79
N SER A 149 -4.27 -11.65 -2.39
CA SER A 149 -4.17 -11.90 -3.83
C SER A 149 -4.02 -13.39 -4.14
N ALA A 150 -4.89 -13.90 -5.00
CA ALA A 150 -4.78 -15.25 -5.57
C ALA A 150 -3.75 -15.32 -6.72
N SER A 151 -3.41 -14.16 -7.33
CA SER A 151 -2.54 -14.08 -8.51
C SER A 151 -1.05 -13.95 -8.17
N VAL A 152 -0.70 -13.40 -7.01
CA VAL A 152 0.70 -13.27 -6.57
C VAL A 152 1.20 -14.60 -5.98
N ARG A 153 1.25 -15.64 -6.82
CA ARG A 153 1.62 -17.03 -6.47
C ARG A 153 3.04 -17.14 -5.90
N SER A 154 3.96 -16.26 -6.29
CA SER A 154 5.33 -16.23 -5.77
C SER A 154 5.41 -15.73 -4.32
N VAL A 155 4.39 -15.01 -3.85
CA VAL A 155 4.30 -14.44 -2.50
C VAL A 155 3.41 -15.28 -1.59
N ALA A 156 2.43 -16.01 -2.13
CA ALA A 156 1.54 -16.88 -1.38
C ALA A 156 2.27 -18.02 -0.62
N TRP A 157 3.37 -18.57 -1.17
CA TRP A 157 4.22 -19.53 -0.43
C TRP A 157 4.94 -18.87 0.75
N VAL A 158 5.37 -17.62 0.55
CA VAL A 158 6.09 -16.81 1.53
C VAL A 158 5.20 -16.44 2.69
N ALA A 159 3.94 -16.04 2.44
CA ALA A 159 2.98 -15.71 3.48
C ALA A 159 2.68 -16.92 4.38
N ARG A 160 2.64 -18.14 3.81
CA ARG A 160 2.46 -19.38 4.59
C ARG A 160 3.65 -19.67 5.48
N ASP A 161 4.86 -19.70 4.92
CA ASP A 161 6.09 -19.95 5.69
C ASP A 161 6.40 -18.83 6.69
N ALA A 162 6.09 -17.59 6.36
CA ALA A 162 6.25 -16.41 7.22
C ALA A 162 5.31 -16.42 8.43
N ILE A 163 4.05 -16.81 8.22
CA ILE A 163 3.07 -16.96 9.30
C ILE A 163 3.49 -18.12 10.21
N ASP A 164 3.93 -19.24 9.65
CA ASP A 164 4.43 -20.38 10.43
C ASP A 164 5.70 -20.03 11.23
N LEU A 165 6.65 -19.29 10.63
CA LEU A 165 7.84 -18.78 11.33
C LEU A 165 7.51 -17.78 12.45
N PHE A 166 6.47 -16.95 12.28
CA PHE A 166 6.04 -16.00 13.30
C PHE A 166 5.24 -16.68 14.44
N LEU A 167 4.46 -17.72 14.13
CA LEU A 167 3.72 -18.50 15.14
C LEU A 167 4.65 -19.42 15.95
N HIS A 168 5.70 -19.98 15.32
CA HIS A 168 6.66 -20.87 15.99
C HIS A 168 7.81 -20.15 16.71
N SER A 169 7.93 -18.83 16.62
CA SER A 169 8.91 -18.03 17.37
C SER A 169 8.33 -17.32 18.61
N VAL A 170 7.03 -17.54 18.89
CA VAL A 170 6.30 -17.00 20.06
C VAL A 170 5.91 -18.12 21.05
N CYS A 171 6.49 -19.31 20.93
CA CYS A 171 6.38 -20.38 21.93
C CYS A 171 7.72 -20.61 22.63
#